data_AF-A0A3M1CRR2-F1
#
_entry.id   AF-A0A3M1CRR2-F1
#
_cell.length_a   1.000
_cell.length_b   1.000
_cell.length_c   1.000
_cell.angle_alpha   90.00
_cell.angle_beta   90.00
_cell.angle_gamma   90.00
#
_symmetry.space_group_name_H-M   'P 1'
#
loop_
_entity.id
_entity.type
_entity.pdbx_description
1 polymer ?
#
loop_
_entity_poly.entity_id
_entity_poly.type
_entity_poly.pdbx_seq_one_letter_code
_entity_poly.pdbx_strand_id
1 'polypeptide(L)'
;MIALLLALSGPAAALDGNDALALDLVGGAHVEGGYVGVDDGILRLSGDNRFVDVPVDQVVAVERDGEPFPLSQFLAEVAEAQQALDALRAAPPAHPPPAVVGGASLVYAGAGHMAMGEWKAAAGWAAMDTVILGAAAWNLFGERSIPATIPVLALDLVIKAAAAGDAARIARRRRRQLAGPLAP
;
A
#
# COMPACT_ATOMS: atom_id res chain seq x y z
N MET A 1 -3.39 -17.76 -11.85
CA MET A 1 -4.06 -16.52 -12.29
C MET A 1 -5.41 -16.29 -11.60
N ILE A 2 -6.27 -17.32 -11.45
CA ILE A 2 -7.58 -17.20 -10.79
C ILE A 2 -7.49 -16.84 -9.29
N ALA A 3 -6.47 -17.31 -8.58
CA ALA A 3 -6.26 -16.98 -7.17
C ALA A 3 -5.90 -15.50 -6.90
N LEU A 4 -5.36 -14.77 -7.89
CA LEU A 4 -5.02 -13.35 -7.76
C LEU A 4 -6.27 -12.46 -7.97
N LEU A 5 -7.21 -12.90 -8.82
CA LEU A 5 -8.50 -12.24 -9.05
C LEU A 5 -9.47 -12.43 -7.88
N LEU A 6 -9.42 -13.58 -7.20
CA LEU A 6 -10.20 -13.85 -5.98
C LEU A 6 -9.69 -13.06 -4.76
N ALA A 7 -8.41 -12.67 -4.73
CA ALA A 7 -7.87 -11.80 -3.68
C ALA A 7 -8.26 -10.31 -3.87
N LEU A 8 -8.72 -9.94 -5.08
CA LEU A 8 -9.19 -8.59 -5.43
C LEU A 8 -10.72 -8.42 -5.31
N SER A 9 -11.43 -9.48 -4.90
CA SER A 9 -12.89 -9.52 -4.76
C SER A 9 -13.30 -9.81 -3.31
N GLY A 10 -12.67 -9.09 -2.38
CA GLY A 10 -13.27 -8.88 -1.06
C GLY A 10 -14.59 -8.09 -1.23
N PRO A 11 -15.57 -8.28 -0.33
CA PRO A 11 -16.80 -7.48 -0.37
C PRO A 11 -16.42 -5.99 -0.39
N ALA A 12 -17.03 -5.23 -1.30
CA ALA A 12 -16.80 -3.79 -1.53
C ALA A 12 -17.27 -2.88 -0.36
N ALA A 13 -17.30 -3.42 0.86
CA ALA A 13 -17.76 -2.79 2.09
C ALA A 13 -16.67 -2.87 3.17
N ALA A 14 -15.41 -2.69 2.77
CA ALA A 14 -14.31 -2.46 3.69
C ALA A 14 -13.89 -1.00 3.56
N LEU A 15 -13.62 -0.35 4.69
CA LEU A 15 -12.97 0.96 4.72
C LEU A 15 -11.71 0.92 3.85
N ASP A 16 -11.72 1.70 2.77
CA ASP A 16 -10.62 1.80 1.83
C ASP A 16 -9.83 3.08 2.11
N GLY A 17 -8.52 3.05 1.86
CA GLY A 17 -7.61 4.17 2.11
C GLY A 17 -7.91 5.42 1.28
N ASN A 18 -8.97 5.42 0.49
CA ASN A 18 -9.43 6.51 -0.34
C ASN A 18 -10.83 7.04 0.06
N ASP A 19 -11.45 6.48 1.11
CA ASP A 19 -12.75 6.93 1.60
C ASP A 19 -12.62 8.27 2.32
N ALA A 20 -13.47 9.24 1.96
CA ALA A 20 -13.61 10.49 2.70
C ALA A 20 -14.58 10.28 3.87
N LEU A 21 -14.13 10.55 5.09
CA LEU A 21 -14.94 10.41 6.30
C LEU A 21 -15.15 11.76 6.96
N ALA A 22 -16.40 12.02 7.33
CA ALA A 22 -16.77 13.09 8.26
C ALA A 22 -17.35 12.45 9.53
N LEU A 23 -16.75 12.74 10.67
CA LEU A 23 -17.08 12.12 11.95
C LEU A 23 -17.59 13.15 12.93
N ASP A 24 -18.77 12.88 13.49
CA ASP A 24 -19.27 13.60 14.66
C ASP A 24 -18.88 12.86 15.92
N LEU A 25 -18.22 13.57 16.84
CA LEU A 25 -17.72 13.00 18.08
C LEU A 25 -18.58 13.34 19.29
N VAL A 26 -18.46 12.53 20.34
CA VAL A 26 -19.02 12.81 21.66
C VAL A 26 -18.50 14.17 22.14
N GLY A 27 -19.42 15.10 22.40
CA GLY A 27 -19.07 16.49 22.74
C GLY A 27 -19.24 17.49 21.59
N GLY A 28 -19.70 17.04 20.42
CA GLY A 28 -20.07 17.90 19.29
C GLY A 28 -18.88 18.39 18.45
N ALA A 29 -17.70 17.78 18.64
CA ALA A 29 -16.57 18.02 17.76
C ALA A 29 -16.80 17.30 16.42
N HIS A 30 -16.41 17.95 15.32
CA HIS A 30 -16.52 17.42 13.97
C HIS A 30 -15.13 17.25 13.38
N VAL A 31 -14.85 16.09 12.78
CA VAL A 31 -13.55 15.77 12.18
C VAL A 31 -13.76 15.24 10.77
N GLU A 32 -13.12 15.88 9.80
CA GLU A 32 -13.14 15.45 8.40
C GLU A 32 -11.74 14.99 7.96
N GLY A 33 -11.68 13.93 7.15
CA GLY A 33 -10.44 13.48 6.54
C GLY A 33 -10.57 12.17 5.78
N GLY A 34 -9.54 11.84 5.01
CA GLY A 34 -9.44 10.53 4.35
C GLY A 34 -9.08 9.43 5.35
N TYR A 35 -9.71 8.27 5.26
CA TYR A 35 -9.35 7.11 6.04
C TYR A 35 -7.92 6.64 5.73
N VAL A 36 -7.13 6.37 6.78
CA VAL A 36 -5.76 5.86 6.64
C VAL A 36 -5.61 4.46 7.22
N GLY A 37 -6.30 4.17 8.32
CA GLY A 37 -6.24 2.89 9.01
C GLY A 37 -6.88 2.93 10.39
N VAL A 38 -7.02 1.75 10.99
CA VAL A 38 -7.38 1.58 12.41
C VAL A 38 -6.29 0.81 13.12
N ASP A 39 -5.97 1.23 14.34
CA ASP A 39 -5.09 0.49 15.24
C ASP A 39 -5.57 0.62 16.69
N ASP A 40 -5.74 -0.50 17.37
CA ASP A 40 -6.14 -0.61 18.79
C ASP A 40 -7.37 0.26 19.14
N GLY A 41 -8.36 0.32 18.24
CA GLY A 41 -9.59 1.11 18.43
C GLY A 41 -9.42 2.61 18.17
N ILE A 42 -8.28 3.03 17.62
CA ILE A 42 -8.00 4.39 17.18
C ILE A 42 -8.07 4.43 15.66
N LEU A 43 -8.97 5.25 15.13
CA LEU A 43 -9.07 5.55 13.72
C LEU A 43 -8.09 6.67 13.36
N ARG A 44 -7.27 6.46 12.34
CA ARG A 44 -6.39 7.51 11.82
C ARG A 44 -6.98 8.10 10.55
N LEU A 45 -7.18 9.41 10.56
CA LEU A 45 -7.64 10.21 9.43
C LEU A 45 -6.53 11.12 8.92
N SER A 46 -6.53 11.40 7.62
CA SER A 46 -5.68 12.39 6.98
C SER A 46 -6.52 13.57 6.53
N GLY A 47 -6.37 14.73 7.18
CA GLY A 47 -7.11 15.96 6.87
C GLY A 47 -6.27 17.20 7.21
N ASP A 48 -6.45 18.32 6.51
CA ASP A 48 -5.74 19.58 6.75
C ASP A 48 -4.19 19.47 6.84
N ASN A 49 -3.56 18.68 5.96
CA ASN A 49 -2.12 18.41 5.98
C ASN A 49 -1.59 17.79 7.30
N ARG A 50 -2.44 17.16 8.10
CA ARG A 50 -2.08 16.47 9.33
C ARG A 50 -2.77 15.12 9.43
N PHE A 51 -2.23 14.26 10.28
CA PHE A 51 -2.93 13.06 10.72
C PHE A 51 -3.66 13.36 12.02
N VAL A 52 -4.91 12.92 12.10
CA VAL A 52 -5.77 13.07 13.27
C VAL A 52 -6.13 11.66 13.74
N ASP A 53 -5.87 11.40 15.02
CA ASP A 53 -6.17 10.13 15.67
C ASP A 53 -7.48 10.29 16.45
N VAL A 54 -8.49 9.51 16.08
CA VAL A 54 -9.86 9.58 16.59
C VAL A 54 -10.21 8.25 17.27
N PRO A 55 -10.49 8.24 18.58
CA PRO A 55 -10.99 7.05 19.26
C PRO A 55 -12.36 6.63 18.71
N VAL A 56 -12.49 5.38 18.28
CA VAL A 56 -13.71 4.86 17.63
C VAL A 56 -14.91 4.89 18.58
N ASP A 57 -14.68 4.74 19.88
CA ASP A 57 -15.69 4.82 20.94
C ASP A 57 -16.27 6.22 21.13
N GLN A 58 -15.63 7.26 20.57
CA GLN A 58 -16.12 8.63 20.60
C GLN A 58 -16.95 9.00 19.37
N VAL A 59 -17.09 8.13 18.37
CA VAL A 59 -17.83 8.42 17.13
C VAL A 59 -19.33 8.21 17.34
N VAL A 60 -20.13 9.23 17.03
CA VAL A 60 -21.60 9.26 17.23
C VAL A 60 -22.34 9.24 15.90
N ALA A 61 -21.78 9.85 14.86
CA ALA A 61 -22.28 9.76 13.49
C ALA A 61 -21.11 9.79 12.51
N VAL A 62 -21.33 9.19 11.34
CA VAL A 62 -20.35 9.10 10.25
C VAL A 62 -21.06 9.51 8.98
N GLU A 63 -20.41 10.34 8.18
CA GLU A 63 -20.70 10.48 6.76
C GLU A 63 -19.51 9.92 5.97
N ARG A 64 -19.82 9.16 4.92
CA ARG A 64 -18.83 8.62 3.99
C ARG A 64 -19.12 9.22 2.62
N ASP A 65 -18.11 9.85 2.02
CA ASP A 65 -18.19 10.50 0.71
C ASP A 65 -19.38 11.50 0.59
N GLY A 66 -19.73 12.15 1.71
CA GLY A 66 -20.82 13.13 1.80
C GLY A 66 -22.21 12.52 1.99
N GLU A 67 -22.33 11.21 2.19
CA GLU A 67 -23.60 10.55 2.52
C GLU A 67 -23.60 10.03 3.97
N PRO A 68 -24.72 10.16 4.71
CA PRO A 68 -24.86 9.57 6.03
C PRO A 68 -24.64 8.06 6.00
N PHE A 69 -23.69 7.59 6.80
CA PHE A 69 -23.33 6.19 6.88
C PHE A 69 -23.78 5.60 8.23
N PRO A 70 -24.45 4.44 8.25
CA PRO A 70 -24.94 3.87 9.49
C PRO A 70 -23.81 3.56 10.47
N LEU A 71 -23.87 4.11 11.69
CA LEU A 71 -22.83 3.90 12.70
C LEU A 71 -22.59 2.41 13.01
N SER A 72 -23.65 1.59 13.05
CA SER A 72 -23.52 0.15 13.29
C SER A 72 -22.74 -0.56 12.17
N GLN A 73 -22.89 -0.10 10.93
CA GLN A 73 -22.14 -0.64 9.80
C GLN A 73 -20.68 -0.16 9.85
N PHE A 74 -20.45 1.13 10.13
CA PHE A 74 -19.11 1.67 10.35
C PHE A 74 -18.33 0.89 11.41
N LEU A 75 -18.92 0.68 12.58
CA LEU A 75 -18.28 -0.06 13.67
C LEU A 75 -17.98 -1.53 13.29
N ALA A 76 -18.83 -2.16 12.46
CA ALA A 76 -18.57 -3.49 11.94
C ALA A 76 -17.36 -3.49 10.99
N GLU A 77 -17.27 -2.53 10.06
CA GLU A 77 -16.14 -2.41 9.13
C GLU A 77 -14.82 -2.10 9.85
N VAL A 78 -14.86 -1.24 10.88
CA VAL A 78 -13.71 -0.97 11.75
C VAL A 78 -13.27 -2.22 12.50
N ALA A 79 -14.22 -3.01 13.02
CA ALA A 79 -13.91 -4.26 13.71
C ALA A 79 -13.32 -5.32 12.75
N GLU A 80 -13.81 -5.42 11.52
CA GLU A 80 -13.24 -6.29 10.48
C GLU A 80 -11.81 -5.87 10.12
N ALA A 81 -11.57 -4.56 9.97
CA ALA A 81 -10.23 -4.03 9.70
C ALA A 81 -9.25 -4.33 10.87
N GLN A 82 -9.70 -4.17 12.12
CA GLN A 82 -8.92 -4.53 13.31
C GLN A 82 -8.65 -6.04 13.37
N GLN A 83 -9.65 -6.89 13.10
CA GLN A 83 -9.47 -8.34 13.06
C GLN A 83 -8.48 -8.78 11.97
N ALA A 84 -8.51 -8.13 10.81
CA ALA A 84 -7.53 -8.38 9.75
C ALA A 84 -6.11 -7.98 10.20
N LEU A 85 -5.97 -6.84 10.89
CA LEU A 85 -4.69 -6.41 11.45
C LEU A 85 -4.20 -7.37 12.55
N ASP A 86 -5.08 -7.82 13.43
CA ASP A 86 -4.77 -8.75 14.51
C ASP A 86 -4.40 -10.14 13.97
N ALA A 87 -5.09 -10.61 12.92
CA ALA A 87 -4.72 -11.84 12.21
C ALA A 87 -3.32 -11.72 11.58
N LEU A 88 -2.99 -10.56 10.99
CA LEU A 88 -1.65 -10.28 10.48
C LEU A 88 -0.60 -10.21 11.59
N ARG A 89 -0.94 -9.69 12.78
CA ARG A 89 -0.06 -9.66 13.95
C ARG A 89 0.17 -11.06 14.53
N ALA A 90 -0.87 -11.89 14.59
CA ALA A 90 -0.82 -13.23 15.13
C ALA A 90 -0.07 -14.21 14.20
N ALA A 91 -0.19 -14.03 12.89
CA ALA A 91 0.47 -14.84 11.88
C ALA A 91 1.10 -13.94 10.80
N PRO A 92 2.21 -13.24 11.12
CA PRO A 92 2.87 -12.36 10.15
C PRO A 92 3.25 -13.19 8.92
N PRO A 93 2.84 -12.76 7.71
CA PRO A 93 3.13 -13.50 6.49
C PRO A 93 4.64 -13.71 6.36
N ALA A 94 5.03 -14.92 5.96
CA ALA A 94 6.43 -15.27 5.80
C ALA A 94 7.12 -14.23 4.90
N HIS A 95 8.05 -13.44 5.47
CA HIS A 95 8.72 -12.42 4.68
C HIS A 95 9.45 -13.05 3.50
N PRO A 96 9.12 -12.66 2.26
CA PRO A 96 9.67 -13.31 1.08
C PRO A 96 11.20 -13.20 1.08
N PRO A 97 11.92 -14.23 0.61
CA PRO A 97 13.38 -14.21 0.57
C PRO A 97 13.90 -13.00 -0.19
N PRO A 98 14.91 -12.26 0.31
CA PRO A 98 15.43 -11.07 -0.37
C PRO A 98 15.79 -11.29 -1.86
N ALA A 99 16.25 -12.50 -2.20
CA ALA A 99 16.51 -12.89 -3.58
C ALA A 99 15.23 -12.97 -4.45
N VAL A 100 14.13 -13.47 -3.90
CA VAL A 100 12.82 -13.51 -4.57
C VAL A 100 12.30 -12.09 -4.78
N VAL A 101 12.38 -11.25 -3.76
CA VAL A 101 11.92 -9.86 -3.83
C VAL A 101 12.74 -9.05 -4.83
N GLY A 102 14.07 -9.17 -4.77
CA GLY A 102 14.97 -8.53 -5.73
C GLY A 102 14.78 -9.06 -7.15
N GLY A 103 14.60 -10.37 -7.31
CA GLY A 103 14.32 -10.98 -8.62
C GLY A 103 13.02 -10.47 -9.23
N ALA A 104 11.95 -10.31 -8.43
CA ALA A 104 10.70 -9.73 -8.89
C ALA A 104 10.88 -8.29 -9.40
N SER A 105 11.64 -7.46 -8.66
CA SER A 105 11.96 -6.08 -9.07
C SER A 105 12.84 -5.98 -10.33
N LEU A 106 13.62 -7.02 -10.66
CA LEU A 106 14.35 -7.07 -11.94
C LEU A 106 13.44 -7.32 -13.14
N VAL A 107 12.30 -8.00 -12.94
CA VAL A 107 11.30 -8.20 -13.99
C VAL A 107 10.44 -6.95 -14.15
N TYR A 108 10.00 -6.38 -13.03
CA TYR A 108 9.18 -5.18 -12.98
C TYR A 108 9.53 -4.39 -11.72
N ALA A 109 9.98 -3.14 -11.86
CA ALA A 109 10.66 -2.42 -10.77
C ALA A 109 9.85 -2.38 -9.45
N GLY A 110 8.53 -2.22 -9.53
CA GLY A 110 7.65 -2.17 -8.35
C GLY A 110 7.28 -3.52 -7.73
N ALA A 111 7.52 -4.66 -8.41
CA ALA A 111 6.99 -5.97 -7.99
C ALA A 111 7.56 -6.46 -6.67
N GLY A 112 8.84 -6.20 -6.39
CA GLY A 112 9.44 -6.54 -5.11
C GLY A 112 8.80 -5.80 -3.94
N HIS A 113 8.55 -4.50 -4.08
CA HIS A 113 7.88 -3.71 -3.05
C HIS A 113 6.41 -4.13 -2.87
N MET A 114 5.68 -4.46 -3.95
CA MET A 114 4.32 -5.01 -3.84
C MET A 114 4.30 -6.32 -3.05
N ALA A 115 5.24 -7.22 -3.30
CA ALA A 115 5.35 -8.49 -2.58
C ALA A 115 5.65 -8.32 -1.06
N MET A 116 6.06 -7.12 -0.64
CA MET A 116 6.28 -6.76 0.76
C MET A 116 5.18 -5.88 1.35
N GLY A 117 4.12 -5.58 0.60
CA GLY A 117 3.04 -4.66 0.99
C GLY A 117 3.46 -3.18 0.98
N GLU A 118 4.59 -2.83 0.37
CA GLU A 118 5.13 -1.46 0.30
C GLU A 118 4.55 -0.71 -0.91
N TRP A 119 3.23 -0.54 -0.94
CA TRP A 119 2.50 -0.06 -2.13
C TRP A 119 2.93 1.34 -2.60
N LYS A 120 3.22 2.26 -1.67
CA LYS A 120 3.70 3.61 -2.02
C LYS A 120 5.05 3.58 -2.73
N ALA A 121 5.98 2.76 -2.24
CA ALA A 121 7.28 2.58 -2.89
C ALA A 121 7.13 1.84 -4.23
N ALA A 122 6.26 0.82 -4.26
CA ALA A 122 5.94 0.09 -5.48
C ALA A 122 5.42 1.00 -6.59
N ALA A 123 4.48 1.90 -6.27
CA ALA A 123 3.92 2.86 -7.23
C ALA A 123 4.99 3.79 -7.80
N GLY A 124 5.91 4.29 -6.97
CA GLY A 124 7.02 5.15 -7.43
C GLY A 124 7.94 4.43 -8.42
N TRP A 125 8.37 3.21 -8.09
CA TRP A 125 9.22 2.40 -8.97
C TRP A 125 8.49 1.98 -10.26
N ALA A 126 7.23 1.58 -10.15
CA ALA A 126 6.35 1.23 -11.27
C ALA A 126 6.18 2.39 -12.26
N ALA A 127 5.97 3.61 -11.77
CA ALA A 127 5.84 4.79 -12.61
C ALA A 127 7.12 5.07 -13.40
N MET A 128 8.29 4.98 -12.75
CA MET A 128 9.58 5.15 -13.43
C MET A 128 9.82 4.12 -14.53
N ASP A 129 9.61 2.83 -14.23
CA ASP A 129 9.72 1.71 -15.19
C ASP A 129 8.79 1.93 -16.40
N THR A 130 7.53 2.30 -16.13
CA THR A 130 6.53 2.55 -17.18
C THR A 130 6.92 3.71 -18.10
N VAL A 131 7.44 4.81 -17.54
CA VAL A 131 7.89 5.97 -18.34
C VAL A 131 9.04 5.59 -19.28
N ILE A 132 10.00 4.81 -18.78
CA ILE A 132 11.21 4.45 -19.54
C ILE A 132 10.90 3.39 -20.58
N LEU A 133 10.14 2.36 -20.22
CA LEU A 133 9.63 1.38 -21.19
C LEU A 133 8.75 2.05 -22.25
N GLY A 134 7.93 3.03 -21.86
CA GLY A 134 7.14 3.85 -22.79
C GLY A 134 8.02 4.62 -23.76
N ALA A 135 9.11 5.23 -23.29
CA ALA A 135 10.08 5.91 -24.15
C ALA A 135 10.82 4.95 -25.09
N ALA A 136 11.18 3.75 -24.62
CA ALA A 136 11.79 2.72 -25.45
C ALA A 136 10.82 2.21 -26.54
N ALA A 137 9.58 1.92 -26.16
CA ALA A 137 8.52 1.53 -27.08
C ALA A 137 8.26 2.62 -28.13
N TRP A 138 8.22 3.89 -27.71
CA TRP A 138 8.05 5.02 -28.62
C TRP A 138 9.21 5.14 -29.64
N ASN A 139 10.44 4.88 -29.23
CA ASN A 139 11.59 4.87 -30.15
C ASN A 139 11.57 3.70 -31.13
N LEU A 140 11.12 2.52 -30.68
CA LEU A 140 11.01 1.31 -31.50
C LEU A 140 9.85 1.38 -32.51
N PHE A 141 8.67 1.83 -32.07
CA PHE A 141 7.45 1.87 -32.90
C PHE A 141 7.28 3.18 -33.67
N GLY A 142 7.91 4.27 -33.23
CA GLY A 142 7.83 5.59 -33.87
C GLY A 142 8.85 5.82 -34.99
N GLU A 143 9.51 4.78 -35.50
CA GLU A 143 10.52 4.82 -36.58
C GLU A 143 11.77 5.69 -36.27
N ARG A 144 12.05 6.00 -35.00
CA ARG A 144 13.07 7.00 -34.60
C ARG A 144 14.50 6.47 -34.50
N SER A 145 14.70 5.14 -34.56
CA SER A 145 15.97 4.38 -34.63
C SER A 145 16.30 3.48 -33.42
N ILE A 146 16.77 2.26 -33.72
CA ILE A 146 17.25 1.25 -32.75
C ILE A 146 18.40 1.78 -31.87
N PRO A 147 19.40 2.52 -32.39
CA PRO A 147 20.50 3.05 -31.56
C PRO A 147 20.03 3.98 -30.43
N ALA A 148 18.95 4.74 -30.62
CA ALA A 148 18.38 5.60 -29.59
C ALA A 148 17.63 4.82 -28.50
N THR A 149 17.27 3.55 -28.76
CA THR A 149 16.56 2.68 -27.81
C THR A 149 17.52 2.02 -26.81
N ILE A 150 18.73 1.68 -27.26
CA ILE A 150 19.77 1.03 -26.43
C ILE A 150 20.05 1.79 -25.12
N PRO A 151 20.32 3.11 -25.11
CA PRO A 151 20.57 3.83 -23.86
C PRO A 151 19.32 3.91 -22.96
N VAL A 152 18.11 3.90 -23.53
CA VAL A 152 16.86 3.90 -22.75
C VAL A 152 16.67 2.57 -22.04
N LEU A 153 16.93 1.45 -22.72
CA LEU A 153 16.89 0.11 -22.11
C LEU A 153 18.02 -0.10 -21.10
N ALA A 154 19.20 0.49 -21.32
CA ALA A 154 20.27 0.48 -20.33
C ALA A 154 19.86 1.23 -19.05
N LEU A 155 19.18 2.37 -19.19
CA LEU A 155 18.63 3.12 -18.05
C LEU A 155 17.53 2.35 -17.32
N ASP A 156 16.66 1.66 -18.06
CA ASP A 156 15.64 0.76 -17.50
C ASP A 156 16.27 -0.31 -16.61
N LEU A 157 17.32 -0.98 -17.09
CA LEU A 157 18.04 -2.01 -16.34
C LEU A 157 18.66 -1.44 -15.05
N VAL A 158 19.20 -0.22 -15.10
CA VAL A 158 19.75 0.46 -13.91
C VAL A 158 18.66 0.72 -12.87
N ILE A 159 17.47 1.16 -13.30
CA ILE A 159 16.35 1.42 -12.40
C ILE A 159 15.79 0.14 -11.79
N LYS A 160 15.66 -0.92 -12.59
CA LYS A 160 15.28 -2.25 -12.10
C LYS A 160 16.30 -2.81 -11.10
N ALA A 161 17.60 -2.64 -11.37
CA ALA A 161 18.65 -3.03 -10.43
C ALA A 161 18.60 -2.20 -9.13
N ALA A 162 18.34 -0.90 -9.22
CA ALA A 162 18.19 -0.03 -8.05
C ALA A 162 16.97 -0.43 -7.20
N ALA A 163 15.82 -0.64 -7.84
CA ALA A 163 14.59 -1.11 -7.20
C ALA A 163 14.80 -2.48 -6.54
N ALA A 164 15.44 -3.42 -7.23
CA ALA A 164 15.77 -4.74 -6.70
C ALA A 164 16.70 -4.67 -5.49
N GLY A 165 17.74 -3.83 -5.56
CA GLY A 165 18.67 -3.60 -4.46
C GLY A 165 17.99 -2.98 -3.23
N ASP A 166 17.09 -2.03 -3.45
CA ASP A 166 16.26 -1.43 -2.39
C ASP A 166 15.31 -2.45 -1.76
N ALA A 167 14.52 -3.14 -2.57
CA ALA A 167 13.58 -4.17 -2.11
C ALA A 167 14.29 -5.27 -1.31
N ALA A 168 15.43 -5.77 -1.81
CA ALA A 168 16.23 -6.78 -1.11
C ALA A 168 16.83 -6.25 0.20
N ARG A 169 17.20 -4.97 0.29
CA ARG A 169 17.67 -4.34 1.54
C ARG A 169 16.53 -4.27 2.57
N ILE A 170 15.34 -3.84 2.17
CA ILE A 170 14.15 -3.77 3.04
C ILE A 170 13.79 -5.18 3.54
N ALA A 171 13.74 -6.18 2.65
CA ALA A 171 13.48 -7.56 3.01
C ALA A 171 14.51 -8.11 4.03
N ARG A 172 15.80 -7.83 3.83
CA ARG A 172 16.86 -8.21 4.79
C ARG A 172 16.69 -7.53 6.13
N ARG A 173 16.35 -6.24 6.15
CA ARG A 173 16.13 -5.47 7.39
C ARG A 173 14.96 -6.04 8.19
N ARG A 174 13.82 -6.28 7.55
CA ARG A 174 12.62 -6.87 8.21
C ARG A 174 12.91 -8.27 8.77
N ARG A 175 13.62 -9.12 8.01
CA ARG A 175 14.05 -10.43 8.51
C ARG A 175 14.99 -10.36 9.71
N ARG A 176 15.91 -9.39 9.75
CA ARG A 176 16.79 -9.18 10.92
C ARG A 176 16.00 -8.71 12.15
N GLN A 177 14.98 -7.89 11.97
CA GLN A 177 14.11 -7.43 13.06
C GLN A 177 13.32 -8.59 13.67
N LEU A 178 12.84 -9.51 12.84
CA LEU A 178 12.14 -10.71 13.32
C LEU A 178 13.06 -11.80 13.90
N ALA A 179 14.34 -11.80 13.53
CA ALA A 179 15.36 -12.68 14.10
C ALA A 179 16.04 -12.09 15.34
N GLY A 180 15.70 -10.86 15.73
CA GLY A 180 16.12 -10.29 17.02
C GLY A 180 15.50 -11.07 18.18
N PRO A 181 16.12 -11.06 19.38
CA PRO A 181 15.61 -11.83 20.51
C PRO A 181 14.17 -11.41 20.77
N LEU A 182 13.26 -12.39 20.83
CA LEU A 182 12.00 -12.25 21.53
C LEU A 182 12.36 -11.75 22.92
N ALA A 183 12.19 -10.45 23.16
CA ALA A 183 12.44 -9.87 24.47
C ALA A 183 11.37 -10.42 25.43
N PRO A 184 11.77 -10.78 26.66
CA PRO A 184 10.90 -11.38 27.68
C PRO A 184 9.78 -10.44 28.13
#